data_AF-A0A2D6LH97-F1
#
_entry.id   AF-A0A2D6LH97-F1
#
_cell.length_a   1.000
_cell.length_b   1.000
_cell.length_c   1.000
_cell.angle_alpha   90.00
_cell.angle_beta   90.00
_cell.angle_gamma   90.00
#
_symmetry.space_group_name_H-M   'P 1'
#
loop_
_entity.id
_entity.type
_entity.pdbx_description
1 polymer ?
#
loop_
_entity_poly.entity_id
_entity_poly.type
_entity_poly.pdbx_seq_one_letter_code
_entity_poly.pdbx_strand_id
1 'polypeptide(L)' 'MVKYKYLPHTADTKFRAYGKNLEETFVNAALAVFNVMVETDKVKGKTKKKVAAEGIDLKALLQNFLEQFLI' A
#
# COMPACT_ATOMS: atom_id res chain seq x y z
N MET A 1 4.15 -11.16 -12.00
CA MET A 1 2.92 -11.28 -11.16
C MET A 1 2.25 -9.92 -11.08
N VAL A 2 0.93 -9.89 -11.01
CA VAL A 2 0.17 -8.65 -10.79
C VAL A 2 0.34 -8.22 -9.34
N LYS A 3 0.79 -6.98 -9.09
CA LYS A 3 1.00 -6.45 -7.72
C LYS A 3 -0.31 -6.02 -7.07
N TYR A 4 -1.12 -5.28 -7.81
CA TYR A 4 -2.46 -4.86 -7.39
C TYR A 4 -3.32 -4.54 -8.62
N LYS A 5 -4.63 -4.39 -8.41
CA LYS A 5 -5.58 -3.88 -9.41
C LYS A 5 -6.53 -2.87 -8.76
N TYR A 6 -6.80 -1.78 -9.45
CA TYR A 6 -7.90 -0.88 -9.10
C TYR A 6 -9.23 -1.52 -9.50
N LEU A 7 -10.25 -1.27 -8.69
CA LEU A 7 -11.61 -1.77 -8.88
C LEU A 7 -12.55 -0.57 -9.11
N PRO A 8 -13.59 -0.73 -9.94
CA PRO A 8 -14.56 0.33 -10.17
C PRO A 8 -15.19 0.79 -8.86
N HIS A 9 -15.17 2.10 -8.63
CA HIS A 9 -15.83 2.75 -7.52
C HIS A 9 -16.07 4.23 -7.89
N THR A 10 -17.17 4.79 -7.41
CA THR A 10 -17.72 6.06 -7.92
C THR A 10 -17.12 7.31 -7.28
N ALA A 11 -16.53 7.21 -6.09
CA ALA A 11 -15.95 8.33 -5.36
C ALA A 11 -14.52 8.03 -4.93
N ASP A 12 -14.35 7.03 -4.06
CA ASP A 12 -13.03 6.65 -3.56
C ASP A 12 -12.29 5.69 -4.49
N THR A 13 -10.97 5.58 -4.32
CA THR A 13 -10.19 4.54 -4.98
C THR A 13 -10.28 3.23 -4.21
N LYS A 14 -10.81 2.19 -4.86
CA LYS A 14 -10.79 0.82 -4.34
C LYS A 14 -9.71 0.02 -5.07
N PHE A 15 -8.93 -0.77 -4.33
CA PHE A 15 -7.94 -1.65 -4.93
C PHE A 15 -7.93 -3.04 -4.26
N ARG A 16 -7.34 -4.00 -4.98
CA ARG A 16 -6.99 -5.32 -4.46
C ARG A 16 -5.50 -5.55 -4.71
N ALA A 17 -4.73 -5.73 -3.64
CA ALA A 17 -3.32 -6.10 -3.69
C ALA A 17 -3.14 -7.62 -3.62
N TYR A 18 -2.03 -8.10 -4.14
CA TYR A 18 -1.66 -9.52 -4.18
C TYR A 18 -0.19 -9.68 -3.76
N GLY A 19 0.18 -10.85 -3.28
CA GLY A 19 1.56 -11.21 -2.95
C GLY A 19 1.70 -12.72 -2.77
N LYS A 20 2.93 -13.23 -2.77
CA LYS A 20 3.20 -14.65 -2.48
C LYS A 20 3.04 -14.98 -0.99
N ASN A 21 3.15 -13.96 -0.15
CA ASN A 21 2.95 -14.02 1.30
C ASN A 21 2.27 -12.73 1.79
N LEU A 22 2.02 -12.67 3.09
CA LEU A 22 1.34 -11.54 3.73
C LEU A 22 2.15 -10.25 3.59
N GLU A 23 3.46 -10.32 3.81
CA GLU A 23 4.40 -9.20 3.76
C GLU A 23 4.44 -8.57 2.37
N GLU A 24 4.56 -9.39 1.31
CA GLU A 24 4.52 -8.90 -0.07
C GLU A 24 3.17 -8.28 -0.41
N THR A 25 2.07 -8.83 0.12
CA THR A 25 0.73 -8.27 -0.08
C THR A 25 0.60 -6.90 0.59
N PHE A 26 1.15 -6.71 1.79
CA PHE A 26 1.19 -5.42 2.50
C PHE A 26 2.02 -4.40 1.71
N VAL A 27 3.22 -4.78 1.26
CA VAL A 27 4.08 -3.89 0.45
C VAL A 27 3.37 -3.48 -0.85
N ASN A 28 2.71 -4.41 -1.53
CA ASN A 28 1.98 -4.11 -2.76
C ASN A 28 0.71 -3.27 -2.50
N ALA A 29 0.10 -3.36 -1.32
CA ALA A 29 -0.98 -2.46 -0.91
C ALA A 29 -0.49 -1.03 -0.68
N ALA A 30 0.66 -0.85 -0.01
CA ALA A 30 1.28 0.47 0.15
C ALA A 30 1.65 1.09 -1.22
N LEU A 31 2.15 0.27 -2.15
CA LEU A 31 2.41 0.72 -3.53
C LEU A 31 1.12 1.19 -4.22
N ALA A 32 0.00 0.48 -4.06
CA ALA A 32 -1.28 0.88 -4.61
C ALA A 32 -1.74 2.24 -4.05
N VAL A 33 -1.61 2.46 -2.74
CA VAL A 33 -1.95 3.74 -2.10
C VAL A 33 -1.14 4.90 -2.69
N PHE A 34 0.18 4.77 -2.78
CA PHE A 34 1.01 5.82 -3.38
C PHE A 34 0.70 6.06 -4.86
N ASN A 35 0.41 5.01 -5.63
CA ASN A 35 0.08 5.15 -7.04
C ASN A 35 -1.28 5.81 -7.31
N VAL A 36 -2.10 6.07 -6.27
CA VAL A 36 -3.25 6.97 -6.39
C VAL A 36 -2.81 8.44 -6.45
N MET A 37 -1.71 8.78 -5.78
CA MET A 37 -1.25 10.16 -5.64
C MET A 37 -0.18 10.54 -6.66
N VAL A 38 0.72 9.61 -7.00
CA VAL A 38 1.86 9.86 -7.89
C VAL A 38 2.24 8.60 -8.65
N GLU A 39 2.70 8.75 -9.89
CA GLU A 39 3.31 7.68 -10.67
C GLU A 39 4.64 7.22 -10.03
N THR A 40 4.56 6.23 -9.14
CA THR A 40 5.66 5.74 -8.30
C THR A 40 6.85 5.19 -9.10
N ASP A 41 6.63 4.73 -10.33
CA ASP A 41 7.67 4.27 -11.26
C ASP A 41 8.58 5.41 -11.75
N LYS A 42 8.09 6.65 -11.72
CA LYS A 42 8.86 7.86 -12.05
C LYS A 42 9.58 8.48 -10.85
N VAL A 43 9.34 7.99 -9.63
CA VAL A 43 9.93 8.53 -8.41
C VAL A 43 11.30 7.89 -8.14
N LYS A 44 12.34 8.74 -7.97
CA LYS A 44 13.69 8.27 -7.62
C LYS A 44 13.81 8.00 -6.12
N GLY A 45 14.24 6.79 -5.75
CA GLY A 45 14.49 6.39 -4.35
C GLY A 45 15.76 7.01 -3.75
N LYS A 46 15.75 8.33 -3.52
CA LYS A 46 16.91 9.08 -2.97
C LYS A 46 17.08 8.93 -1.46
N THR A 47 16.01 8.59 -0.75
CA THR A 47 15.97 8.49 0.71
C THR A 47 15.38 7.16 1.14
N LYS A 48 15.69 6.75 2.37
CA LYS A 48 15.11 5.56 3.01
C LYS A 48 14.58 5.96 4.39
N LYS A 49 13.34 5.56 4.68
CA LYS A 49 12.70 5.74 5.98
C LYS A 49 12.28 4.36 6.50
N LYS A 50 12.48 4.10 7.78
CA LYS A 50 11.92 2.92 8.44
C LYS A 50 10.51 3.28 8.91
N VAL A 51 9.58 2.36 8.72
CA VAL A 51 8.21 2.46 9.23
C VAL A 51 7.94 1.25 10.12
N ALA A 52 7.13 1.44 11.15
CA ALA A 52 6.67 0.39 12.04
C ALA A 52 5.19 0.63 12.32
N ALA A 53 4.41 -0.43 12.41
CA ALA A 53 3.00 -0.38 12.73
C ALA A 53 2.64 -1.62 13.54
N GLU A 54 1.69 -1.46 14.45
CA GLU A 54 1.12 -2.53 15.27
C GLU A 54 -0.40 -2.51 15.11
N GLY A 55 -1.05 -3.64 15.34
CA GLY A 55 -2.50 -3.75 15.28
C GLY A 55 -2.99 -4.92 16.11
N ILE A 56 -4.19 -4.78 16.70
CA ILE A 56 -4.82 -5.84 17.49
C ILE A 56 -5.20 -7.07 16.65
N ASP A 57 -5.32 -6.89 15.34
CA ASP A 57 -5.52 -7.93 14.34
C ASP A 57 -4.88 -7.52 13.01
N LEU A 58 -4.99 -8.37 11.98
CA LEU A 58 -4.42 -8.10 10.66
C LEU A 58 -5.07 -6.93 9.92
N LYS A 59 -6.35 -6.63 10.18
CA LYS A 59 -7.05 -5.52 9.52
C LYS A 59 -6.57 -4.20 10.10
N ALA A 60 -6.51 -4.10 11.43
CA ALA A 60 -5.95 -2.97 12.15
C ALA A 60 -4.46 -2.77 11.81
N LEU A 61 -3.68 -3.85 11.73
CA LEU A 61 -2.27 -3.78 11.34
C LEU A 61 -2.11 -3.22 9.92
N LEU A 62 -2.93 -3.68 8.97
CA LEU A 62 -2.90 -3.18 7.60
C LEU A 62 -3.28 -1.70 7.54
N GLN A 63 -4.36 -1.30 8.23
CA GLN A 63 -4.77 0.09 8.28
C GLN A 63 -3.65 0.98 8.84
N ASN A 64 -3.15 0.66 10.04
CA ASN A 64 -2.09 1.43 10.69
C ASN A 64 -0.81 1.46 9.86
N PHE A 65 -0.48 0.37 9.17
CA PHE A 65 0.66 0.30 8.25
C PHE A 65 0.49 1.23 7.04
N LEU A 66 -0.69 1.26 6.41
CA LEU A 66 -0.94 2.14 5.26
C LEU A 66 -0.98 3.61 5.65
N GLU A 67 -1.47 3.94 6.85
CA GLU A 67 -1.45 5.31 7.40
C GLU A 67 -0.02 5.86 7.53
N GLN A 68 1.00 5.02 7.80
CA GLN A 68 2.41 5.46 7.86
C GLN A 68 2.94 6.06 6.55
N PHE A 69 2.23 5.84 5.43
CA PHE A 69 2.60 6.37 4.12
C PHE A 69 1.79 7.60 3.71
N LEU A 70 0.78 7.98 4.49
CA LEU A 70 -0.08 9.14 4.25
C LEU A 70 0.27 10.34 5.16
N ILE A 71 1.06 10.12 6.21
CA ILE A 71 1.46 11.13 7.22
C ILE A 71 2.93 11.55 7.02
#